data_AF-A0A965AID3-F1
#
_entry.id   AF-A0A965AID3-F1
#
_cell.length_a   1.000
_cell.length_b   1.000
_cell.length_c   1.000
_cell.angle_alpha   90.00
_cell.angle_beta   90.00
_cell.angle_gamma   90.00
#
_symmetry.space_group_name_H-M   'P 1'
#
loop_
_entity.id
_entity.type
_entity.pdbx_description
1 polymer ?
#
loop_
_entity_poly.entity_id
_entity_poly.type
_entity_poly.pdbx_seq_one_letter_code
_entity_poly.pdbx_strand_id
1 'polypeptide(L)' 'MCTVVILRRPGHDWPLLIAANRDEMAGRPWDPPARHWPDRENVVAGIDRLAGGTWMGLNDEGVAACI' A
#
# COMPACT_ATOMS: atom_id res chain seq x y z
N MET A 1 -3.51 15.46 -4.42
CA MET A 1 -4.08 14.59 -5.46
C MET A 1 -3.48 13.20 -5.22
N CYS A 2 -4.05 12.09 -5.69
CA CYS A 2 -3.37 10.79 -5.54
C CYS A 2 -3.14 10.23 -6.93
N THR A 3 -2.00 9.57 -7.12
CA THR A 3 -1.63 8.96 -8.40
C THR A 3 -1.34 7.49 -8.18
N VAL A 4 -2.03 6.64 -8.93
CA VAL A 4 -1.75 5.21 -9.01
C VAL A 4 -1.18 4.90 -10.40
N VAL A 5 -0.04 4.23 -10.43
CA VAL A 5 0.62 3.77 -11.65
C VAL A 5 0.61 2.25 -11.65
N ILE A 6 0.06 1.66 -12.70
CA ILE A 6 0.00 0.22 -12.89
C ILE A 6 0.72 -0.12 -14.21
N LEU A 7 1.71 -1.00 -14.12
CA LEU A 7 2.37 -1.58 -15.28
C LEU A 7 2.08 -3.08 -15.32
N ARG A 8 1.35 -3.52 -16.37
CA ARG A 8 1.01 -4.92 -16.61
C ARG A 8 1.78 -5.46 -17.81
N ARG A 9 2.56 -6.52 -17.60
CA ARG A 9 3.45 -7.13 -18.60
C ARG A 9 3.41 -8.66 -18.54
N PRO A 10 2.38 -9.31 -19.08
CA PRO A 10 2.29 -10.77 -19.08
C PRO A 10 3.55 -11.41 -19.70
N GLY A 11 4.09 -12.45 -19.06
CA GLY A 11 5.28 -13.17 -19.53
C GLY A 11 6.64 -12.53 -19.18
N HIS A 12 6.65 -11.39 -18.47
CA HIS A 12 7.87 -10.79 -17.92
C HIS A 12 8.09 -11.25 -16.47
N ASP A 13 9.36 -11.30 -16.01
CA ASP A 13 9.74 -11.62 -14.61
C ASP A 13 9.02 -10.78 -13.54
N TRP A 14 8.58 -9.56 -13.90
CA TRP A 14 7.73 -8.70 -13.09
C TRP A 14 6.45 -8.39 -13.87
N PRO A 15 5.47 -9.31 -13.82
CA PRO A 15 4.29 -9.26 -14.67
C PRO A 15 3.30 -8.16 -14.26
N LEU A 16 3.43 -7.68 -13.03
CA LEU A 16 2.64 -6.57 -12.49
C LEU A 16 3.53 -5.73 -11.57
N LEU A 17 3.56 -4.42 -11.79
CA LEU A 17 4.11 -3.44 -10.86
C LEU A 17 3.01 -2.44 -10.52
N ILE A 18 2.87 -2.13 -9.24
CA ILE A 18 1.92 -1.16 -8.71
C ILE A 18 2.73 -0.15 -7.89
N ALA A 19 2.58 1.13 -8.21
CA ALA A 19 3.10 2.23 -7.43
C ALA A 19 1.96 3.20 -7.12
N ALA A 20 1.91 3.68 -5.88
CA ALA A 20 0.95 4.68 -5.44
C ALA A 20 1.71 5.84 -4.82
N ASN A 21 1.41 7.05 -5.27
CA ASN A 21 1.89 8.28 -4.66
C ASN A 21 0.69 9.03 -4.07
N ARG A 22 0.68 9.11 -2.75
CA ARG A 22 -0.31 9.85 -1.97
C ARG A 22 0.20 11.27 -1.75
N ASP A 23 -0.34 12.27 -2.44
CA ASP A 23 0.02 13.66 -2.13
C ASP A 23 -0.72 14.06 -0.85
N GLU A 24 0.05 14.22 0.21
CA GLU A 24 -0.43 14.55 1.54
C GLU A 24 0.54 15.53 2.22
N MET A 25 0.11 16.14 3.32
CA MET A 25 0.97 17.01 4.13
C MET A 25 2.24 16.26 4.54
N ALA A 26 3.42 16.80 4.21
CA ALA A 26 4.71 16.15 4.47
C ALA A 26 4.93 15.77 5.95
N GLY A 27 4.32 16.53 6.87
CA GLY A 27 4.37 16.27 8.31
C GLY A 27 3.26 15.38 8.86
N ARG A 28 2.39 14.81 8.02
CA ARG A 28 1.33 13.90 8.49
C ARG A 28 1.99 12.66 9.08
N PRO A 29 1.74 12.30 10.35
CA PRO A 29 2.38 11.16 10.98
C PRO A 29 1.82 9.85 10.42
N TRP A 30 2.71 8.93 10.07
CA TRP A 30 2.36 7.60 9.59
C TRP A 30 3.49 6.61 9.89
N ASP A 31 3.16 5.32 10.01
CA ASP A 31 4.16 4.25 10.12
C ASP A 31 4.45 3.60 8.78
N PRO A 32 5.71 3.22 8.50
CA PRO A 32 6.07 2.47 7.30
C PRO A 32 5.38 1.11 7.24
N PRO A 33 5.28 0.49 6.05
CA PRO A 33 4.64 -0.80 5.88
C PRO A 33 5.22 -1.89 6.77
N ALA A 34 4.36 -2.51 7.58
CA ALA A 34 4.67 -3.70 8.38
C ALA A 34 3.38 -4.47 8.70
N ARG A 35 3.47 -5.53 9.51
CA ARG A 35 2.31 -6.30 10.00
C ARG A 35 1.71 -5.64 11.24
N HIS A 36 1.10 -4.47 11.06
CA HIS A 36 0.50 -3.70 12.17
C HIS A 36 -0.93 -4.09 12.51
N TRP A 37 -1.59 -4.94 11.69
CA TRP A 37 -3.03 -5.21 11.75
C TRP A 37 -3.31 -6.55 12.44
N PRO A 38 -3.64 -6.57 13.76
CA PRO A 38 -3.77 -7.82 14.52
C PRO A 38 -4.98 -8.66 14.09
N ASP A 39 -6.02 -8.04 13.53
CA ASP A 39 -7.19 -8.74 12.98
C ASP A 39 -7.00 -9.17 11.52
N ARG A 40 -5.85 -8.81 10.92
CA ARG A 40 -5.45 -9.11 9.54
C ARG A 40 -3.95 -9.39 9.49
N GLU A 41 -3.51 -10.43 10.21
CA GLU A 41 -2.09 -10.76 10.35
C GLU A 41 -1.39 -11.01 9.01
N ASN A 42 -2.15 -11.41 7.97
CA ASN A 42 -1.67 -11.64 6.61
C ASN A 42 -1.40 -10.35 5.80
N VAL A 43 -1.70 -9.16 6.34
CA VAL A 43 -1.56 -7.88 5.65
C VAL A 43 -0.28 -7.15 6.07
N VAL A 44 0.47 -6.69 5.07
CA VAL A 44 1.55 -5.71 5.22
C VAL A 44 1.07 -4.37 4.65
N ALA A 45 0.96 -3.36 5.51
CA ALA A 45 0.53 -2.02 5.12
C ALA A 45 1.06 -0.98 6.11
N GLY A 46 1.14 0.29 5.70
CA GLY A 46 1.44 1.38 6.63
C GLY A 46 0.24 1.69 7.54
N ILE A 47 0.43 2.57 8.53
CA ILE A 47 -0.66 3.13 9.35
C ILE A 47 -0.63 4.64 9.26
N ASP A 48 -1.74 5.25 8.86
CA ASP A 48 -2.02 6.67 9.11
C ASP A 48 -2.29 6.86 10.60
N ARG A 49 -1.40 7.55 11.32
CA ARG A 49 -1.54 7.75 12.77
C ARG A 49 -2.67 8.71 13.15
N LEU A 50 -3.22 9.46 12.20
CA LEU A 50 -4.35 10.37 12.45
C LEU A 50 -5.70 9.71 12.17
N ALA A 51 -5.82 8.96 11.07
CA ALA A 51 -7.09 8.33 10.67
C ALA A 51 -7.20 6.83 10.99
N GLY A 52 -6.10 6.19 11.39
CA GLY A 52 -6.04 4.75 11.71
C GLY A 52 -6.13 3.83 10.49
N GLY A 53 -6.09 4.38 9.26
CA GLY A 53 -6.19 3.63 8.00
C GLY A 53 -4.85 3.38 7.32
N THR A 54 -4.90 2.95 6.06
CA THR A 54 -3.71 2.85 5.18
C THR A 54 -4.04 3.30 3.76
N TRP A 55 -3.05 3.79 3.03
CA TRP A 55 -3.18 4.17 1.61
C TRP A 55 -2.64 3.11 0.65
N MET A 56 -1.89 2.11 1.14
CA MET A 56 -1.38 1.00 0.34
C MET A 56 -1.14 -0.23 1.22
N GLY A 57 -1.59 -1.39 0.75
CA GLY A 57 -1.37 -2.67 1.41
C GLY A 57 -1.30 -3.83 0.43
N LEU A 58 -0.64 -4.89 0.88
CA LEU A 58 -0.52 -6.19 0.21
C LEU A 58 -0.80 -7.28 1.24
N ASN A 59 -1.56 -8.30 0.86
CA ASN A 59 -1.70 -9.51 1.68
C ASN A 59 -0.87 -10.68 1.15
N ASP A 60 -0.74 -11.73 1.96
CA ASP A 60 -0.01 -12.94 1.63
C ASP A 60 -0.63 -13.72 0.44
N GLU A 61 -1.90 -13.46 0.11
CA GLU A 61 -2.60 -14.03 -1.06
C GLU A 61 -2.31 -13.26 -2.38
N GLY A 62 -1.47 -12.22 -2.34
CA GLY A 62 -1.09 -11.45 -3.51
C GLY A 62 -2.11 -10.39 -3.95
N VAL A 63 -3.09 -10.07 -3.10
CA VAL A 63 -4.04 -8.98 -3.32
C VAL A 63 -3.44 -7.68 -2.83
N ALA A 64 -3.30 -6.71 -3.74
CA ALA A 64 -2.87 -5.36 -3.43
C ALA A 64 -4.05 -4.38 -3.48
N ALA A 65 -4.07 -3.41 -2.57
CA ALA A 65 -5.01 -2.30 -2.56
C ALA A 65 -4.25 -0.99 -2.33
N CYS A 66 -4.61 0.07 -3.05
CA CYS A 66 -4.02 1.40 -2.87
C CYS A 66 -5.00 2.51 -3.28
N ILE A 67 -4.78 3.72 -2.75
CA ILE A 67 -5.57 4.94 -3.06
C ILE A 67 -4.67 6.12 -3.39
#